data_AF-A0AA36DA47-F1
#
_entry.id   AF-A0AA36DA47-F1
#
_cell.length_a   1.000
_cell.length_b   1.000
_cell.length_c   1.000
_cell.angle_alpha   90.00
_cell.angle_beta   90.00
_cell.angle_gamma   90.00
#
_symmetry.space_group_name_H-M   'P 1'
#
loop_
_entity.id
_entity.type
_entity.pdbx_description
1 polymer ?
#
loop_
_entity_poly.entity_id
_entity_poly.type
_entity_poly.pdbx_seq_one_letter_code
_entity_poly.pdbx_strand_id
1 'polypeptide(L)'
;MQTIVALVLIGTVFAAGLEKQSAHSQHYNPEGPRYCKHRYNIEDMEACPGSDPTYPTCVREVDMCNGLVDCPNGADEDADYCFLHTLNRMALKPIKLAMQDLYEKMPKEYKARHGHADDHRPTDKIESVDAQGLVWTDITEDDEKYD
;
A
#
# COMPACT_ATOMS: atom_id res chain seq x y z
N MET A 1 64.24 -40.79 5.59
CA MET A 1 63.97 -39.36 5.39
C MET A 1 62.75 -39.27 4.48
N GLN A 2 61.61 -38.91 5.06
CA GLN A 2 60.32 -38.83 4.39
C GLN A 2 60.16 -37.43 3.78
N THR A 3 59.86 -37.34 2.48
CA THR A 3 59.41 -36.10 1.84
C THR A 3 58.08 -36.37 1.15
N ILE A 4 57.01 -36.07 1.87
CA ILE A 4 55.66 -35.89 1.35
C ILE A 4 55.58 -34.43 0.90
N VAL A 5 55.52 -34.18 -0.41
CA VAL A 5 55.19 -32.85 -0.95
C VAL A 5 53.70 -32.87 -1.26
N ALA A 6 52.94 -32.25 -0.35
CA ALA A 6 51.50 -32.07 -0.48
C ALA A 6 51.18 -30.75 -1.19
N LEU A 7 50.25 -30.84 -2.14
CA LEU A 7 49.13 -29.91 -2.40
C LEU A 7 49.42 -28.40 -2.43
N VAL A 8 49.29 -27.80 -3.62
CA VAL A 8 48.51 -26.55 -3.79
C VAL A 8 47.85 -26.57 -5.18
N LEU A 9 46.68 -27.19 -5.30
CA LEU A 9 45.76 -26.92 -6.39
C LEU A 9 45.00 -25.63 -6.04
N ILE A 10 45.48 -24.49 -6.56
CA ILE A 10 44.75 -23.22 -6.46
C ILE A 10 43.61 -23.29 -7.49
N GLY A 11 42.44 -23.69 -7.03
CA GLY A 11 41.20 -23.53 -7.77
C GLY A 11 40.83 -22.06 -7.81
N THR A 12 40.97 -21.44 -8.98
CA THR A 12 40.37 -20.14 -9.28
C THR A 12 38.86 -20.35 -9.44
N VAL A 13 38.11 -20.11 -8.37
CA VAL A 13 36.66 -19.98 -8.43
C VAL A 13 36.35 -18.63 -9.04
N PHE A 14 35.88 -18.63 -10.29
CA PHE A 14 35.32 -17.47 -10.97
C PHE A 14 34.04 -17.04 -10.23
N ALA A 15 34.14 -15.97 -9.45
CA ALA A 15 32.97 -15.24 -8.97
C ALA A 15 32.37 -14.46 -10.15
N ALA A 16 31.47 -15.09 -10.89
CA ALA A 16 30.59 -14.39 -11.81
C ALA A 16 29.55 -13.61 -10.99
N GLY A 17 29.90 -12.36 -10.65
CA GLY A 17 28.95 -11.39 -10.13
C GLY A 17 27.96 -11.02 -11.24
N LEU A 18 26.82 -11.71 -11.27
CA LEU A 18 25.63 -11.26 -11.99
C LEU A 18 25.01 -10.10 -11.21
N GLU A 19 25.55 -8.90 -11.41
CA GLU A 19 24.87 -7.66 -11.06
C GLU A 19 23.66 -7.55 -11.99
N LYS A 20 22.52 -8.09 -11.53
CA LYS A 20 21.22 -7.84 -12.17
C LYS A 20 20.89 -6.36 -11.97
N GLN A 21 21.34 -5.52 -12.89
CA GLN A 21 20.75 -4.20 -13.06
C GLN A 21 19.34 -4.42 -13.62
N SER A 22 18.38 -4.58 -12.69
CA SER A 22 16.96 -4.46 -12.97
C SER A 22 16.69 -2.99 -13.31
N ALA A 23 16.90 -2.65 -14.58
CA ALA A 23 16.58 -1.34 -15.12
C ALA A 23 15.06 -1.23 -15.23
N HIS A 24 14.40 -0.94 -14.12
CA HIS A 24 12.98 -0.66 -14.07
C HIS A 24 12.74 0.70 -14.76
N SER A 25 12.27 0.66 -16.01
CA SER A 25 11.88 1.84 -16.77
C SER A 25 10.64 2.47 -16.13
N GLN A 26 10.84 3.50 -15.31
CA GLN A 26 9.76 4.28 -14.69
C GLN A 26 9.19 5.26 -15.71
N HIS A 27 8.04 4.93 -16.31
CA HIS A 27 7.32 5.84 -17.18
C HIS A 27 6.58 6.92 -16.38
N TYR A 28 6.90 8.19 -16.65
CA TYR A 28 6.36 9.40 -16.02
C TYR A 28 4.91 9.69 -16.44
N ASN A 29 3.99 9.82 -15.47
CA ASN A 29 2.63 10.37 -15.66
C ASN A 29 2.47 11.64 -14.76
N PRO A 30 2.15 12.82 -15.32
CA PRO A 30 2.18 14.08 -14.59
C PRO A 30 0.98 14.43 -13.67
N GLU A 31 -0.15 13.71 -13.70
CA GLU A 31 -1.42 14.28 -13.18
C GLU A 31 -2.11 13.55 -12.01
N GLY A 32 -1.40 12.74 -11.21
CA GLY A 32 -1.98 12.18 -9.98
C GLY A 32 -0.93 11.66 -8.99
N PRO A 33 -1.30 11.36 -7.72
CA PRO A 33 -0.41 10.65 -6.81
C PRO A 33 0.08 9.40 -7.53
N ARG A 34 1.39 9.22 -7.62
CA ARG A 34 1.98 8.11 -8.38
C ARG A 34 1.85 6.83 -7.56
N TYR A 35 0.64 6.29 -7.48
CA TYR A 35 0.49 4.90 -7.08
C TYR A 35 1.28 4.04 -8.06
N CYS A 36 1.85 2.94 -7.57
CA CYS A 36 2.61 1.98 -8.35
C CYS A 36 1.72 1.38 -9.46
N LYS A 37 1.58 2.09 -10.58
CA LYS A 37 0.69 1.72 -11.68
C LYS A 37 1.51 1.31 -12.89
N HIS A 38 1.38 0.04 -13.27
CA HIS A 38 1.82 -0.42 -14.58
C HIS A 38 0.76 -0.14 -15.65
N ARG A 39 1.22 0.27 -16.84
CA ARG A 39 0.38 0.50 -18.04
C ARG A 39 0.02 -0.80 -18.77
N TYR A 40 0.72 -1.90 -18.50
CA TYR A 40 0.54 -3.18 -19.18
C TYR A 40 0.74 -4.35 -18.22
N ASN A 41 -0.36 -4.84 -17.65
CA ASN A 41 -0.62 -6.22 -17.22
C ASN A 41 0.44 -7.01 -16.39
N ILE A 42 0.01 -7.31 -15.15
CA ILE A 42 0.18 -8.57 -14.36
C ILE A 42 1.21 -8.61 -13.23
N GLU A 43 1.66 -7.48 -12.66
CA GLU A 43 2.21 -7.55 -11.29
C GLU A 43 1.59 -6.46 -10.43
N ASP A 44 0.92 -6.88 -9.35
CA ASP A 44 0.44 -6.02 -8.28
C ASP A 44 1.69 -5.40 -7.64
N MET A 45 2.06 -4.19 -8.06
CA MET A 45 3.22 -3.47 -7.52
C MET A 45 2.78 -2.69 -6.30
N GLU A 46 3.58 -2.74 -5.24
CA GLU A 46 3.33 -2.04 -4.00
C GLU A 46 4.45 -1.03 -3.71
N ALA A 47 4.07 0.09 -3.10
CA ALA A 47 5.03 1.12 -2.71
C ALA A 47 5.77 0.69 -1.45
N CYS A 48 7.09 0.85 -1.47
CA CYS A 48 7.95 0.65 -0.30
C CYS A 48 7.47 1.53 0.87
N PRO A 49 7.34 0.96 2.09
CA PRO A 49 6.98 1.74 3.27
C PRO A 49 8.02 2.84 3.52
N GLY A 50 7.54 4.05 3.79
CA GLY A 50 8.42 5.21 4.02
C GLY A 50 9.10 5.81 2.79
N SER A 51 8.74 5.37 1.57
CA SER A 51 9.19 6.04 0.35
C SER A 51 8.54 7.42 0.14
N ASP A 52 9.14 8.25 -0.72
CA ASP A 52 8.61 9.57 -1.06
C ASP A 52 7.23 9.43 -1.71
N PRO A 53 6.18 10.11 -1.22
CA PRO A 53 4.81 9.99 -1.77
C PRO A 53 4.67 10.54 -3.19
N THR A 54 5.57 11.43 -3.61
CA THR A 54 5.65 11.99 -4.97
C THR A 54 6.32 11.03 -5.92
N TYR A 55 7.33 10.30 -5.44
CA TYR A 55 8.16 9.36 -6.22
C TYR A 55 8.39 8.06 -5.42
N PRO A 56 7.36 7.23 -5.23
CA PRO A 56 7.52 6.03 -4.42
C PRO A 56 8.41 5.02 -5.14
N THR A 57 9.24 4.33 -4.36
CA THR A 57 9.92 3.12 -4.84
C THR A 57 8.89 2.00 -4.85
N CYS A 58 8.76 1.31 -5.98
CA CYS A 58 7.79 0.24 -6.15
C CYS A 58 8.52 -1.11 -6.27
N VAL A 59 8.02 -2.09 -5.53
CA VAL A 59 8.44 -3.51 -5.61
C VAL A 59 7.20 -4.37 -5.86
N ARG A 60 7.38 -5.64 -6.23
CA ARG A 60 6.23 -6.52 -6.50
C ARG A 60 5.57 -6.92 -5.18
N GLU A 61 4.25 -7.14 -5.15
CA GLU A 61 3.52 -7.63 -3.97
C GLU A 61 4.10 -8.96 -3.47
N VAL A 62 4.65 -9.79 -4.38
CA VAL A 62 5.32 -11.05 -4.02
C VAL A 62 6.71 -10.88 -3.43
N ASP A 63 7.31 -9.70 -3.61
CA ASP A 63 8.61 -9.35 -3.05
C ASP A 63 8.48 -8.69 -1.68
N MET A 64 7.29 -8.21 -1.30
CA MET A 64 7.04 -7.77 0.07
C MET A 64 7.07 -8.96 1.03
N CYS A 65 7.89 -8.85 2.10
CA CYS A 65 7.98 -9.84 3.17
C CYS A 65 8.40 -11.24 2.68
N ASN A 66 9.33 -11.28 1.73
CA ASN A 66 9.85 -12.52 1.14
C ASN A 66 11.14 -13.01 1.84
N GLY A 67 11.69 -12.24 2.79
CA GLY A 67 12.95 -12.50 3.48
C GLY A 67 14.19 -11.92 2.80
N LEU A 68 14.02 -11.13 1.74
CA LEU A 68 15.05 -10.43 0.98
C LEU A 68 14.72 -8.93 1.00
N VAL A 69 15.75 -8.11 1.17
CA VAL A 69 15.59 -6.65 1.12
C VAL A 69 15.49 -6.21 -0.34
N ASP A 70 14.28 -5.89 -0.78
CA ASP A 70 13.98 -5.35 -2.11
C ASP A 70 13.77 -3.82 -2.07
N CYS A 71 13.30 -3.26 -0.96
CA CYS A 71 13.23 -1.81 -0.78
C CYS A 71 14.58 -1.19 -0.38
N PRO A 72 14.93 0.03 -0.85
CA PRO A 72 16.20 0.68 -0.52
C PRO A 72 16.45 0.92 0.97
N ASN A 73 15.37 1.03 1.74
CA ASN A 73 15.39 1.19 3.19
C ASN A 73 15.15 -0.11 3.96
N GLY A 74 14.92 -1.24 3.26
CA GLY A 74 14.58 -2.54 3.87
C GLY A 74 13.24 -2.60 4.57
N ALA A 75 12.36 -1.61 4.37
CA ALA A 75 11.10 -1.53 5.10
C ALA A 75 10.03 -2.54 4.63
N ASP A 76 10.25 -3.15 3.47
CA ASP A 76 9.51 -4.33 2.99
C ASP A 76 9.69 -5.57 3.87
N GLU A 77 10.77 -5.63 4.66
CA GLU A 77 11.08 -6.73 5.57
C GLU A 77 10.92 -6.33 7.06
N ASP A 78 10.30 -5.19 7.34
CA ASP A 78 10.00 -4.76 8.70
C ASP A 78 8.94 -5.68 9.33
N ALA A 79 9.16 -6.11 10.58
CA ALA A 79 8.31 -7.11 11.23
C ALA A 79 6.88 -6.63 11.47
N ASP A 80 6.71 -5.37 11.88
CA ASP A 80 5.39 -4.80 12.16
C ASP A 80 4.64 -4.56 10.85
N TYR A 81 5.35 -4.06 9.83
CA TYR A 81 4.81 -3.94 8.48
C TYR A 81 4.36 -5.30 7.92
N CYS A 82 5.22 -6.31 7.99
CA CYS A 82 4.93 -7.64 7.44
C CYS A 82 3.76 -8.35 8.13
N PHE A 83 3.61 -8.16 9.44
CA PHE A 83 2.44 -8.65 10.15
C PHE A 83 1.15 -8.03 9.60
N LEU A 84 1.11 -6.71 9.45
CA LEU A 84 -0.04 -5.98 8.92
C LEU A 84 -0.28 -6.28 7.44
N HIS A 85 0.77 -6.39 6.64
CA HIS A 85 0.71 -6.73 5.22
C HIS A 85 0.09 -8.12 5.02
N THR A 86 0.61 -9.11 5.75
CA THR A 86 0.10 -10.50 5.71
C THR A 86 -1.37 -10.56 6.12
N LEU A 87 -1.75 -9.85 7.19
CA LEU A 87 -3.14 -9.78 7.64
C LEU A 87 -4.05 -9.17 6.56
N ASN A 88 -3.61 -8.08 5.93
CA ASN A 88 -4.35 -7.43 4.86
C ASN A 88 -4.53 -8.39 3.66
N ARG A 89 -3.48 -9.09 3.27
CA ARG A 89 -3.47 -9.98 2.10
C ARG A 89 -4.27 -11.26 2.33
N MET A 90 -4.09 -11.93 3.47
CA MET A 90 -4.69 -13.24 3.73
C MET A 90 -6.11 -13.14 4.30
N ALA A 91 -6.36 -12.19 5.20
CA ALA A 91 -7.66 -12.10 5.88
C ALA A 91 -8.56 -11.03 5.27
N LEU A 92 -8.05 -9.82 5.06
CA LEU A 92 -8.91 -8.69 4.69
C LEU A 92 -9.23 -8.62 3.19
N LYS A 93 -8.28 -8.91 2.30
CA LYS A 93 -8.49 -8.89 0.82
C LYS A 93 -9.64 -9.82 0.41
N PRO A 94 -9.72 -11.09 0.87
CA PRO A 94 -10.85 -11.97 0.54
C PRO A 94 -12.18 -11.46 1.09
N ILE A 95 -12.20 -10.95 2.33
CA ILE A 95 -13.42 -10.40 2.94
C ILE A 95 -13.91 -9.19 2.16
N LYS A 96 -13.03 -8.25 1.80
CA LYS A 96 -13.37 -7.07 0.99
C LYS A 96 -13.95 -7.48 -0.38
N LEU A 97 -13.32 -8.43 -1.05
CA LEU A 97 -13.81 -8.94 -2.34
C LEU A 97 -15.17 -9.65 -2.20
N ALA A 98 -15.38 -10.42 -1.14
CA ALA A 98 -16.66 -11.06 -0.86
C ALA A 98 -17.75 -10.02 -0.55
N MET A 99 -17.44 -8.99 0.23
CA MET A 99 -18.37 -7.89 0.50
C MET A 99 -18.72 -7.12 -0.78
N GLN A 100 -17.75 -6.87 -1.64
CA GLN A 100 -17.97 -6.22 -2.94
C GLN A 100 -18.86 -7.08 -3.84
N ASP A 101 -18.61 -8.38 -3.95
CA ASP A 101 -19.44 -9.32 -4.72
C ASP A 101 -20.88 -9.36 -4.18
N LEU A 102 -21.06 -9.39 -2.86
CA LEU A 102 -22.38 -9.29 -2.25
C LEU A 102 -23.07 -7.97 -2.59
N TYR A 103 -22.34 -6.85 -2.51
CA TYR A 103 -22.86 -5.53 -2.86
C TYR A 103 -23.29 -5.46 -4.33
N GLU A 104 -22.49 -6.01 -5.23
CA GLU A 104 -22.79 -6.06 -6.65
C GLU A 104 -24.06 -6.86 -6.95
N LYS A 105 -24.32 -7.92 -6.19
CA LYS A 105 -25.52 -8.77 -6.29
C LYS A 105 -26.79 -8.16 -5.68
N MET A 106 -26.68 -7.10 -4.87
CA MET A 106 -27.86 -6.48 -4.25
C MET A 106 -28.78 -5.81 -5.30
N PRO A 107 -30.12 -5.79 -5.07
CA PRO A 107 -31.07 -5.13 -5.96
C PRO A 107 -30.73 -3.65 -6.18
N LYS A 108 -31.00 -3.14 -7.38
CA LYS A 108 -30.76 -1.72 -7.73
C LYS A 108 -31.47 -0.75 -6.77
N GLU A 109 -32.66 -1.09 -6.29
CA GLU A 109 -33.42 -0.30 -5.30
C GLU A 109 -32.71 -0.20 -3.95
N TYR A 110 -31.96 -1.23 -3.55
CA TYR A 110 -31.14 -1.18 -2.35
C TYR A 110 -29.95 -0.23 -2.55
N LYS A 111 -29.27 -0.34 -3.70
CA LYS A 111 -28.16 0.54 -4.09
C LYS A 111 -28.60 1.99 -4.23
N ALA A 112 -29.79 2.28 -4.76
CA ALA A 112 -30.30 3.63 -4.87
C ALA A 112 -30.57 4.28 -3.50
N ARG A 113 -30.93 3.49 -2.48
CA ARG A 113 -31.15 3.98 -1.11
C ARG A 113 -29.87 4.15 -0.29
N HIS A 114 -28.80 3.42 -0.61
CA HIS A 114 -27.58 3.36 0.23
C HIS A 114 -26.28 3.71 -0.53
N GLY A 115 -26.33 3.91 -1.84
CA GLY A 115 -25.17 4.12 -2.71
C GLY A 115 -24.62 5.55 -2.76
N HIS A 116 -25.04 6.42 -1.84
CA HIS A 116 -24.52 7.79 -1.72
C HIS A 116 -23.65 8.03 -0.48
N ALA A 117 -23.27 6.98 0.25
CA ALA A 117 -22.44 7.14 1.44
C ALA A 117 -21.02 7.68 1.15
N ASP A 118 -20.53 7.57 -0.10
CA ASP A 118 -19.16 7.97 -0.46
C ASP A 118 -19.02 9.46 -0.85
N ASP A 119 -20.12 10.23 -0.92
CA ASP A 119 -20.08 11.70 -1.07
C ASP A 119 -20.44 12.44 0.22
N HIS A 120 -20.40 11.75 1.36
CA HIS A 120 -20.11 12.42 2.61
C HIS A 120 -18.60 12.63 2.68
N ARG A 121 -18.11 13.57 1.86
CA ARG A 121 -17.06 14.45 2.37
C ARG A 121 -17.57 14.89 3.73
N PRO A 122 -16.86 14.64 4.83
CA PRO A 122 -17.11 15.36 6.05
C PRO A 122 -16.93 16.82 5.64
N THR A 123 -18.02 17.52 5.31
CA THR A 123 -18.06 18.95 5.51
C THR A 123 -18.05 19.04 7.01
N ASP A 124 -16.85 18.92 7.57
CA ASP A 124 -16.59 19.25 8.93
C ASP A 124 -17.14 20.67 9.06
N LYS A 125 -18.30 20.80 9.68
CA LYS A 125 -18.45 21.86 10.67
C LYS A 125 -17.36 21.52 11.69
N ILE A 126 -16.14 21.97 11.40
CA ILE A 126 -15.09 22.06 12.40
C ILE A 126 -15.69 23.03 13.40
N GLU A 127 -16.25 22.49 14.48
CA GLU A 127 -16.62 23.28 15.63
C GLU A 127 -15.34 24.01 16.05
N SER A 128 -15.34 25.32 15.84
CA SER A 128 -14.23 26.16 16.27
C SER A 128 -14.23 26.13 17.78
N VAL A 129 -13.30 25.37 18.36
CA VAL A 129 -13.06 25.39 19.80
C VAL A 129 -12.44 26.74 20.12
N ASP A 130 -13.11 27.54 20.94
CA ASP A 130 -12.54 28.80 21.41
C ASP A 130 -11.35 28.53 22.34
N ALA A 131 -10.58 29.58 22.66
CA ALA A 131 -9.42 29.48 23.55
C ALA A 131 -9.75 29.00 24.98
N GLN A 132 -11.03 28.81 25.31
CA GLN A 132 -11.52 28.35 26.61
C GLN A 132 -11.98 26.89 26.59
N GLY A 133 -11.96 26.21 25.43
CA GLY A 133 -12.33 24.80 25.34
C GLY A 133 -13.84 24.54 25.40
N LEU A 134 -14.66 25.55 25.13
CA LEU A 134 -16.12 25.39 25.12
C LEU A 134 -16.60 25.05 23.71
N VAL A 135 -17.28 23.91 23.60
CA VAL A 135 -17.93 23.45 22.37
C VAL A 135 -19.31 24.11 22.29
N TRP A 136 -19.54 24.91 21.26
CA TRP A 136 -20.86 25.44 20.93
C TRP A 136 -21.37 24.72 19.69
N THR A 137 -22.42 23.92 19.84
CA THR A 137 -23.23 23.50 18.70
C THR A 137 -24.13 24.68 18.34
N ASP A 138 -23.94 25.29 17.17
CA ASP A 138 -24.91 26.25 16.65
C ASP A 138 -26.26 25.54 16.49
N ILE A 139 -27.15 25.75 17.44
CA ILE A 139 -28.56 25.42 17.33
C ILE A 139 -29.12 26.42 16.32
N THR A 140 -29.16 26.03 15.04
CA THR A 140 -30.04 26.72 14.10
C THR A 140 -31.45 26.43 14.57
N GLU A 141 -32.10 27.46 15.11
CA GLU A 141 -33.54 27.49 15.34
C GLU A 141 -34.22 27.30 13.98
N ASP A 142 -34.49 26.04 13.62
CA ASP A 142 -35.40 25.73 12.53
C ASP A 142 -36.80 26.11 13.02
N ASP A 143 -37.20 27.32 12.66
CA ASP A 143 -38.51 27.90 12.93
C ASP A 143 -39.63 26.92 12.57
N GLU A 144 -40.48 26.67 13.57
CA GLU A 144 -41.78 26.04 13.45
C GLU A 144 -42.59 26.67 12.31
N LYS A 145 -42.92 25.86 11.30
CA LYS A 145 -44.08 26.15 10.44
C LYS A 145 -44.81 24.87 10.06
N TYR A 146 -45.75 24.48 10.91
CA TYR A 146 -46.88 23.64 10.53
C TYR A 146 -48.16 24.47 10.70
N ASP A 147 -48.75 24.84 9.56
CA ASP A 147 -50.15 25.31 9.43
C ASP A 147 -51.10 24.10 9.44
#